data_AF-A0A9P8CUH7-F1
#
_entry.id   AF-A0A9P8CUH7-F1
#
_cell.length_a   1.000
_cell.length_b   1.000
_cell.length_c   1.000
_cell.angle_alpha   90.00
_cell.angle_beta   90.00
_cell.angle_gamma   90.00
#
_symmetry.space_group_name_H-M   'P 1'
#
loop_
_entity.id
_entity.type
_entity.pdbx_description
1 polymer ?
#
loop_
_entity_poly.entity_id
_entity_poly.type
_entity_poly.pdbx_seq_one_letter_code
_entity_poly.pdbx_strand_id
1 'polypeptide(L)'
;MSEQKQEYPGEKEFVDEKFDVEHSSVVLEEEENSPIPEVAAIVSNKDDPSLPVMTFRYYVMAVVFSLILSFFNQFFWFRTHPMTISTLVIQLLSYPFGKFMARVLPAGRLNPGPFSIKEHVLVALTANCAGGTAYAVDITVIQKVFYNEDFGFLANFLLILTTQMLGYGMAGVLRRYLVYPAAMIWPANLKVYPNSFLDYVHIPVLLAATGMMPPAQAYHYTNWLAVGFLFQFFARRYHPDWHLRFTYILSAAFDAGTAFMVLLSFFLFTMRDASMVDWWGTRDDLCPLEGEPYYAVPTAEGA
;
A
#
# COMPACT_ATOMS: atom_id res chain seq x y z
N MET A 1 -27.37 -72.19 -37.82
CA MET A 1 -26.40 -71.50 -38.69
C MET A 1 -26.60 -70.01 -38.45
N SER A 2 -26.13 -69.45 -37.32
CA SER A 2 -24.80 -68.85 -37.12
C SER A 2 -24.42 -67.90 -38.26
N GLU A 3 -24.35 -66.60 -37.97
CA GLU A 3 -23.12 -65.82 -38.11
C GLU A 3 -23.28 -64.39 -37.53
N GLN A 4 -22.25 -63.99 -36.77
CA GLN A 4 -22.08 -62.72 -36.08
C GLN A 4 -21.87 -61.59 -37.09
N LYS A 5 -22.34 -60.37 -36.78
CA LYS A 5 -21.87 -59.16 -37.47
C LYS A 5 -21.04 -58.33 -36.49
N GLN A 6 -19.74 -58.31 -36.76
CA GLN A 6 -18.70 -57.51 -36.12
C GLN A 6 -18.99 -56.01 -36.20
N GLU A 7 -18.68 -55.32 -35.11
CA GLU A 7 -18.47 -53.88 -35.04
C GLU A 7 -17.03 -53.55 -35.48
N TYR A 8 -16.83 -52.43 -36.18
CA TYR A 8 -15.61 -51.63 -36.06
C TYR A 8 -15.88 -50.13 -36.24
N PRO A 9 -15.17 -49.27 -35.48
CA PRO A 9 -15.43 -47.84 -35.31
C PRO A 9 -14.63 -46.99 -36.30
N GLY A 10 -15.17 -45.85 -36.69
CA GLY A 10 -14.47 -44.94 -37.60
C GLY A 10 -15.28 -43.73 -38.02
N GLU A 11 -15.94 -43.04 -37.08
CA GLU A 11 -16.40 -41.66 -37.31
C GLU A 11 -15.30 -40.72 -36.82
N LYS A 12 -14.66 -40.06 -37.79
CA LYS A 12 -13.46 -39.25 -37.62
C LYS A 12 -13.76 -38.01 -36.79
N GLU A 13 -12.92 -37.81 -35.78
CA GLU A 13 -12.55 -36.53 -35.21
C GLU A 13 -12.30 -35.49 -36.33
N PHE A 14 -13.24 -34.57 -36.50
CA PHE A 14 -12.93 -33.20 -36.86
C PHE A 14 -13.30 -32.39 -35.61
N VAL A 15 -12.34 -32.32 -34.68
CA VAL A 15 -12.39 -31.40 -33.56
C VAL A 15 -12.34 -30.00 -34.17
N ASP A 16 -13.43 -29.24 -34.05
CA ASP A 16 -13.51 -27.83 -34.43
C ASP A 16 -12.53 -27.04 -33.55
N GLU A 17 -11.29 -26.90 -34.01
CA GLU A 17 -10.23 -26.09 -33.38
C GLU A 17 -10.71 -24.66 -33.06
N LYS A 18 -11.67 -24.14 -33.83
CA LYS A 18 -12.28 -22.84 -33.57
C LYS A 18 -13.24 -22.82 -32.38
N PHE A 19 -13.99 -23.91 -32.17
CA PHE A 19 -14.97 -24.03 -31.09
C PHE A 19 -14.27 -24.26 -29.74
N ASP A 20 -13.18 -25.03 -29.72
CA ASP A 20 -12.34 -25.21 -28.52
C ASP A 20 -11.54 -23.95 -28.16
N VAL A 21 -11.12 -23.14 -29.14
CA VAL A 21 -10.46 -21.85 -28.87
C VAL A 21 -11.44 -20.80 -28.36
N GLU A 22 -12.66 -20.73 -28.92
CA GLU A 22 -13.71 -19.85 -28.37
C GLU A 22 -14.16 -20.31 -26.98
N HIS A 23 -14.36 -21.61 -26.74
CA HIS A 23 -14.76 -22.10 -25.43
C HIS A 23 -13.64 -21.96 -24.39
N SER A 24 -12.37 -22.21 -24.73
CA SER A 24 -11.25 -21.99 -23.81
C SER A 24 -10.99 -20.52 -23.54
N SER A 25 -11.12 -19.62 -24.53
CA SER A 25 -11.02 -18.18 -24.28
C SER A 25 -12.17 -17.67 -23.42
N VAL A 26 -13.40 -18.16 -23.61
CA VAL A 26 -14.54 -17.82 -22.74
C VAL A 26 -14.37 -18.38 -21.33
N VAL A 27 -13.88 -19.61 -21.18
CA VAL A 27 -13.61 -20.22 -19.85
C VAL A 27 -12.46 -19.50 -19.15
N LEU A 28 -11.42 -19.07 -19.89
CA LEU A 28 -10.33 -18.26 -19.34
C LEU A 28 -10.81 -16.85 -18.96
N GLU A 29 -11.70 -16.24 -19.74
CA GLU A 29 -12.34 -14.95 -19.41
C GLU A 29 -13.26 -15.07 -18.18
N GLU A 30 -13.96 -16.20 -18.00
CA GLU A 30 -14.76 -16.51 -16.82
C GLU A 30 -13.89 -16.83 -15.58
N GLU A 31 -12.72 -17.46 -15.74
CA GLU A 31 -11.75 -17.71 -14.67
C GLU A 31 -10.95 -16.46 -14.24
N GLU A 32 -10.68 -15.52 -15.16
CA GLU A 32 -10.04 -14.23 -14.84
C GLU A 32 -10.98 -13.28 -14.09
N ASN A 33 -12.29 -13.47 -14.23
CA ASN A 33 -13.25 -12.66 -13.52
C ASN A 33 -13.36 -13.11 -12.06
N SER A 34 -13.28 -12.16 -11.11
CA SER A 34 -13.41 -12.54 -9.70
C SER A 34 -14.79 -13.16 -9.47
N PRO A 35 -14.88 -14.31 -8.78
CA PRO A 35 -16.16 -14.93 -8.42
C PRO A 35 -17.04 -14.03 -7.54
N ILE A 36 -16.45 -12.96 -7.00
CA ILE A 36 -17.06 -11.99 -6.11
C ILE A 36 -17.51 -10.78 -6.94
N PRO A 37 -18.83 -10.55 -7.10
CA PRO A 37 -19.36 -9.53 -8.00
C PRO A 37 -18.94 -8.12 -7.61
N GLU A 38 -18.70 -7.85 -6.32
CA GLU A 38 -18.23 -6.57 -5.83
C GLU A 38 -16.82 -6.24 -6.32
N VAL A 39 -15.96 -7.24 -6.50
CA VAL A 39 -14.57 -7.08 -6.94
C VAL A 39 -14.53 -6.85 -8.45
N ALA A 40 -15.32 -7.63 -9.19
CA ALA A 40 -15.49 -7.50 -10.63
C ALA A 40 -16.06 -6.13 -11.04
N ALA A 41 -16.86 -5.48 -10.18
CA ALA A 41 -17.41 -4.16 -10.46
C ALA A 41 -16.42 -3.00 -10.30
N ILE A 42 -15.31 -3.19 -9.56
CA ILE A 42 -14.35 -2.13 -9.22
C ILE A 42 -13.22 -2.05 -10.25
N VAL A 43 -12.85 -3.18 -10.85
CA VAL A 43 -11.71 -3.30 -11.76
C VAL A 43 -12.22 -3.67 -13.16
N SER A 44 -11.81 -2.91 -14.17
CA SER A 44 -12.05 -3.31 -15.56
C SER A 44 -11.15 -4.49 -15.91
N ASN A 45 -11.72 -5.64 -16.26
CA ASN A 45 -10.97 -6.82 -16.69
C ASN A 45 -10.37 -6.67 -18.11
N LYS A 46 -10.69 -5.58 -18.82
CA LYS A 46 -10.15 -5.33 -20.15
C LYS A 46 -8.72 -4.79 -20.05
N ASP A 47 -7.73 -5.63 -20.32
CA ASP A 47 -6.35 -5.22 -20.49
C ASP A 47 -5.99 -4.99 -21.97
N ASP A 48 -5.13 -4.01 -22.25
CA ASP A 48 -4.51 -3.82 -23.57
C ASP A 48 -3.03 -4.20 -23.49
N PRO A 49 -2.64 -5.39 -23.98
CA PRO A 49 -1.27 -5.89 -23.93
C PRO A 49 -0.27 -5.09 -24.77
N SER A 50 -0.74 -4.26 -25.71
CA SER A 50 0.11 -3.49 -26.63
C SER A 50 0.69 -2.21 -26.02
N LEU A 51 0.11 -1.75 -24.89
CA LEU A 51 0.57 -0.54 -24.22
C LEU A 51 1.98 -0.71 -23.67
N PRO A 52 2.91 0.22 -23.95
CA PRO A 52 4.27 0.13 -23.47
C PRO A 52 4.32 0.25 -21.95
N VAL A 53 4.90 -0.77 -21.33
CA VAL A 53 5.11 -0.90 -19.88
C VAL A 53 6.61 -0.73 -19.59
N MET A 54 6.98 -0.21 -18.42
CA MET A 54 8.39 0.03 -18.03
C MET A 54 9.19 0.94 -19.00
N THR A 55 8.64 2.11 -19.34
CA THR A 55 9.33 3.10 -20.18
C THR A 55 10.46 3.82 -19.43
N PHE A 56 11.26 4.62 -20.15
CA PHE A 56 12.24 5.51 -19.55
C PHE A 56 11.64 6.43 -18.47
N ARG A 57 10.45 7.00 -18.73
CA ARG A 57 9.73 7.85 -17.78
C ARG A 57 9.40 7.11 -16.49
N TYR A 58 8.92 5.87 -16.61
CA TYR A 58 8.67 5.01 -15.46
C TYR A 58 9.92 4.86 -14.60
N TYR A 59 11.06 4.47 -15.18
CA TYR A 59 12.29 4.27 -14.41
C TYR A 59 12.76 5.54 -13.72
N VAL A 60 12.76 6.68 -14.43
CA VAL A 60 13.16 7.97 -13.86
C VAL A 60 12.25 8.36 -12.70
N MET A 61 10.93 8.31 -12.89
CA MET A 61 9.99 8.69 -11.84
C MET A 61 10.01 7.72 -10.66
N ALA A 62 10.03 6.41 -10.93
CA ALA A 62 10.07 5.37 -9.90
C ALA A 62 11.32 5.51 -9.03
N VAL A 63 12.51 5.67 -9.63
CA VAL A 63 13.76 5.85 -8.86
C VAL A 63 13.72 7.14 -8.04
N VAL A 64 13.35 8.27 -8.65
CA VAL A 64 13.34 9.56 -7.95
C VAL A 64 12.34 9.57 -6.79
N PHE A 65 11.10 9.13 -7.03
CA PHE A 65 10.08 9.11 -5.99
C PHE A 65 10.38 8.09 -4.91
N SER A 66 10.90 6.91 -5.26
CA SER A 66 11.34 5.91 -4.26
C SER A 66 12.46 6.45 -3.39
N LEU A 67 13.50 7.06 -3.97
CA LEU A 67 14.62 7.63 -3.19
C LEU A 67 14.14 8.70 -2.21
N ILE A 68 13.27 9.61 -2.66
CA ILE A 68 12.69 10.66 -1.82
C ILE A 68 11.88 10.03 -0.68
N LEU A 69 11.00 9.08 -1.01
CA LEU A 69 10.11 8.44 -0.05
C LEU A 69 10.89 7.66 1.02
N SER A 70 11.79 6.77 0.59
CA SER A 70 12.61 5.95 1.48
C SER A 70 13.49 6.82 2.37
N PHE A 71 14.07 7.90 1.83
CA PHE A 71 14.88 8.83 2.62
C PHE A 71 14.07 9.45 3.74
N PHE A 72 12.93 10.07 3.44
CA PHE A 72 12.13 10.75 4.46
C PHE A 72 11.58 9.77 5.50
N ASN A 73 11.04 8.63 5.07
CA ASN A 73 10.50 7.63 5.99
C ASN A 73 11.59 7.05 6.89
N GLN A 74 12.78 6.76 6.35
CA GLN A 74 13.90 6.23 7.15
C GLN A 74 14.51 7.29 8.07
N PHE A 75 14.61 8.54 7.61
CA PHE A 75 15.19 9.65 8.37
C PHE A 75 14.38 9.96 9.64
N PHE A 76 13.05 9.89 9.57
CA PHE A 76 12.19 10.15 10.72
C PHE A 76 11.89 8.93 11.58
N TRP A 77 12.34 7.73 11.19
CA TRP A 77 12.01 6.47 11.86
C TRP A 77 12.36 6.45 13.35
N PHE A 78 13.55 6.93 13.72
CA PHE A 78 14.02 6.93 15.12
C PHE A 78 13.54 8.15 15.93
N ARG A 79 12.67 9.00 15.37
CA ARG A 79 12.07 10.09 16.13
C ARG A 79 11.00 9.51 17.07
N THR A 80 10.82 10.15 18.22
CA THR A 80 9.74 9.81 19.17
C THR A 80 8.37 9.84 18.51
N HIS A 81 8.18 10.77 17.56
CA HIS A 81 7.00 10.87 16.71
C HIS A 81 7.46 10.75 15.25
N PRO A 82 7.56 9.52 14.71
CA PRO A 82 8.03 9.31 13.36
C PRO A 82 7.04 9.85 12.35
N MET A 83 7.55 10.55 11.35
CA MET A 83 6.75 11.21 10.32
C MET A 83 6.87 10.40 9.04
N THR A 84 5.77 9.80 8.60
CA THR A 84 5.73 8.94 7.43
C THR A 84 4.99 9.62 6.29
N ILE A 85 5.59 9.60 5.11
CA ILE A 85 4.94 10.06 3.88
C ILE A 85 4.22 8.86 3.28
N SER A 86 2.92 9.02 3.03
CA SER A 86 2.10 8.00 2.37
C SER A 86 2.43 7.88 0.89
N THR A 87 2.30 6.67 0.35
CA THR A 87 2.50 6.38 -1.08
C THR A 87 1.47 7.07 -1.96
N LEU A 88 0.32 7.46 -1.39
CA LEU A 88 -0.70 8.26 -2.07
C LEU A 88 -0.18 9.61 -2.55
N VAL A 89 0.76 10.21 -1.83
CA VAL A 89 1.39 11.47 -2.25
C VAL A 89 2.12 11.30 -3.58
N ILE A 90 2.84 10.18 -3.73
CA ILE A 90 3.54 9.85 -4.98
C ILE A 90 2.54 9.48 -6.07
N GLN A 91 1.46 8.77 -5.74
CA GLN A 91 0.41 8.49 -6.70
C GLN A 91 -0.22 9.78 -7.26
N LEU A 92 -0.44 10.79 -6.41
CA LEU A 92 -0.98 12.09 -6.83
C LEU A 92 0.04 12.89 -7.66
N LEU A 93 1.31 12.92 -7.25
CA LEU A 93 2.36 13.68 -7.93
C LEU A 93 2.83 13.04 -9.24
N SER A 94 2.86 11.72 -9.31
CA SER A 94 3.35 11.01 -10.51
C SER A 94 2.49 11.25 -11.74
N TYR A 95 1.20 11.57 -11.60
CA TYR A 95 0.32 11.87 -12.74
C TYR A 95 0.68 13.18 -13.49
N PRO A 96 0.71 14.36 -12.83
CA PRO A 96 1.11 15.60 -13.51
C PRO A 96 2.55 15.54 -14.02
N PHE A 97 3.48 14.93 -13.26
CA PHE A 97 4.86 14.73 -13.71
C PHE A 97 4.96 13.80 -14.92
N GLY A 98 4.21 12.69 -14.95
CA GLY A 98 4.16 11.78 -16.08
C GLY A 98 3.61 12.44 -17.34
N LYS A 99 2.53 13.22 -17.21
CA LYS A 99 1.98 14.05 -18.30
C LYS A 99 2.93 15.16 -18.75
N PHE A 100 3.73 15.72 -17.84
CA PHE A 100 4.75 16.71 -18.18
C PHE A 100 5.89 16.08 -18.99
N MET A 101 6.44 14.96 -18.51
CA MET A 101 7.49 14.21 -19.22
C MET A 101 7.01 13.72 -20.60
N ALA A 102 5.75 13.30 -20.72
CA ALA A 102 5.18 12.91 -22.01
C ALA A 102 5.07 14.07 -23.02
N ARG A 103 5.02 15.32 -22.57
CA ARG A 103 5.01 16.51 -23.45
C ARG A 103 6.40 17.05 -23.74
N VAL A 104 7.33 16.93 -22.81
CA VAL A 104 8.67 17.54 -22.91
C VAL A 104 9.69 16.61 -23.56
N LEU A 105 9.59 15.28 -23.33
CA LEU A 105 10.56 14.34 -23.88
C LEU A 105 10.37 14.15 -25.39
N PRO A 106 11.48 14.01 -26.15
CA PRO A 106 11.41 13.79 -27.59
C PRO A 106 10.79 12.43 -27.91
N ALA A 107 9.92 12.40 -28.93
CA ALA A 107 9.27 11.19 -29.41
C ALA A 107 10.30 10.11 -29.81
N GLY A 108 10.00 8.85 -29.49
CA GLY A 108 10.87 7.70 -29.79
C GLY A 108 11.06 6.79 -28.57
N ARG A 109 12.27 6.25 -28.37
CA ARG A 109 12.54 5.31 -27.25
C ARG A 109 12.35 5.93 -25.86
N LEU A 110 12.58 7.24 -25.72
CA LEU A 110 12.40 7.98 -24.45
C LEU A 110 10.94 8.36 -24.20
N ASN A 111 10.15 8.51 -25.27
CA ASN A 111 8.74 8.86 -25.24
C ASN A 111 7.98 8.03 -26.28
N PRO A 112 7.60 6.78 -25.94
CA PRO A 112 6.95 5.87 -26.88
C PRO A 112 5.51 6.27 -27.22
N GLY A 113 4.88 7.09 -26.38
CA GLY A 113 3.48 7.42 -26.48
C GLY A 113 2.97 8.21 -25.27
N PRO A 114 1.65 8.48 -25.21
CA PRO A 114 1.03 9.20 -24.10
C PRO A 114 1.25 8.47 -22.78
N PHE A 115 1.24 9.23 -21.67
CA PHE A 115 1.40 8.67 -20.33
C PHE A 115 0.22 7.74 -20.01
N SER A 116 0.51 6.45 -19.84
CA SER A 116 -0.50 5.41 -19.65
C SER A 116 -0.83 5.18 -18.17
N ILE A 117 -2.01 4.59 -17.91
CA ILE A 117 -2.40 4.16 -16.56
C ILE A 117 -1.46 3.08 -16.01
N LYS A 118 -0.92 2.22 -16.88
CA LYS A 118 0.04 1.16 -16.49
C LYS A 118 1.35 1.77 -15.97
N GLU A 119 1.89 2.77 -16.66
CA GLU A 119 3.07 3.51 -16.17
C GLU A 119 2.79 4.19 -14.84
N HIS A 120 1.61 4.80 -14.68
CA HIS A 120 1.21 5.48 -13.44
C HIS A 120 1.10 4.53 -12.25
N VAL A 121 0.38 3.42 -12.41
CA VAL A 121 0.21 2.40 -11.36
C VAL A 121 1.55 1.77 -10.99
N LEU A 122 2.40 1.47 -11.97
CA LEU A 122 3.72 0.90 -11.70
C LEU A 122 4.60 1.81 -10.87
N VAL A 123 4.62 3.13 -11.15
CA VAL A 123 5.39 4.08 -10.33
C VAL A 123 4.91 4.07 -8.88
N ALA A 124 3.60 4.09 -8.65
CA ALA A 124 3.04 4.05 -7.30
C ALA A 124 3.37 2.74 -6.58
N LEU A 125 3.29 1.60 -7.29
CA LEU A 125 3.60 0.28 -6.75
C LEU A 125 5.08 0.16 -6.37
N THR A 126 6.00 0.58 -7.25
CA THR A 126 7.44 0.58 -6.97
C THR A 126 7.79 1.48 -5.79
N ALA A 127 7.18 2.67 -5.72
CA ALA A 127 7.37 3.57 -4.60
C ALA A 127 6.85 2.98 -3.29
N ASN A 128 5.69 2.29 -3.31
CA ASN A 128 5.17 1.60 -2.13
C ASN A 128 6.11 0.50 -1.64
N CYS A 129 6.65 -0.31 -2.54
CA CYS A 129 7.62 -1.33 -2.19
C CYS A 129 8.92 -0.76 -1.60
N ALA A 130 9.36 0.41 -2.03
CA ALA A 130 10.59 1.04 -1.57
C ALA A 130 10.41 1.92 -0.32
N GLY A 131 9.21 2.45 -0.08
CA GLY A 131 8.95 3.45 0.95
C GLY A 131 8.94 2.92 2.39
N GLY A 132 8.91 1.60 2.58
CA GLY A 132 8.95 0.98 3.91
C GLY A 132 10.33 1.11 4.56
N THR A 133 10.36 1.34 5.87
CA THR A 133 11.59 1.30 6.67
C THR A 133 12.04 -0.14 6.87
N ALA A 134 13.34 -0.40 6.79
CA ALA A 134 13.88 -1.75 6.89
C ALA A 134 14.04 -2.14 8.38
N TYR A 135 13.31 -3.17 8.82
CA TYR A 135 13.36 -3.67 10.21
C TYR A 135 14.78 -4.03 10.68
N ALA A 136 15.65 -4.48 9.78
CA ALA A 136 17.04 -4.81 10.11
C ALA A 136 17.86 -3.58 10.58
N VAL A 137 17.42 -2.35 10.27
CA VAL A 137 18.06 -1.13 10.78
C VAL A 137 18.00 -1.09 12.30
N ASP A 138 16.87 -1.47 12.91
CA ASP A 138 16.72 -1.49 14.37
C ASP A 138 17.74 -2.44 15.01
N ILE A 139 17.97 -3.62 14.40
CA ILE A 139 18.98 -4.58 14.87
C ILE A 139 20.36 -3.93 14.88
N THR A 140 20.75 -3.27 13.79
CA THR A 140 22.08 -2.64 13.69
C THR A 140 22.25 -1.48 14.66
N VAL A 141 21.20 -0.68 14.87
CA VAL A 141 21.24 0.46 15.80
C VAL A 141 21.27 -0.02 17.24
N ILE A 142 20.49 -1.04 17.61
CA ILE A 142 20.50 -1.63 18.94
C ILE A 142 21.88 -2.20 19.28
N GLN A 143 22.49 -2.95 18.37
CA GLN A 143 23.83 -3.51 18.55
C GLN A 143 24.87 -2.41 18.79
N LYS A 144 24.78 -1.32 18.03
CA LYS A 144 25.72 -0.20 18.17
C LYS A 144 25.51 0.63 19.43
N VAL A 145 24.26 0.90 19.82
CA VAL A 145 23.93 1.81 20.94
C VAL A 145 23.91 1.11 22.29
N PHE A 146 23.32 -0.08 22.37
CA PHE A 146 23.15 -0.80 23.64
C PHE A 146 24.30 -1.78 23.92
N TYR A 147 24.86 -2.40 22.88
CA TYR A 147 25.92 -3.42 23.04
C TYR A 147 27.32 -2.88 22.72
N ASN A 148 27.46 -1.64 22.24
CA ASN A 148 28.72 -1.01 21.84
C ASN A 148 29.54 -1.83 20.81
N GLU A 149 28.88 -2.68 20.04
CA GLU A 149 29.49 -3.48 18.98
C GLU A 149 29.15 -2.90 17.60
N ASP A 150 30.17 -2.65 16.78
CA ASP A 150 29.99 -2.20 15.39
C ASP A 150 30.57 -3.21 14.42
N PHE A 151 29.69 -3.92 13.71
CA PHE A 151 30.07 -4.90 12.68
C PHE A 151 30.65 -4.24 11.41
N GLY A 152 30.65 -2.91 11.33
CA GLY A 152 31.12 -2.15 10.19
C GLY A 152 30.07 -1.98 9.10
N PHE A 153 30.29 -1.01 8.20
CA PHE A 153 29.33 -0.62 7.18
C PHE A 153 28.90 -1.80 6.29
N LEU A 154 29.87 -2.59 5.79
CA LEU A 154 29.57 -3.65 4.83
C LEU A 154 28.72 -4.77 5.45
N ALA A 155 29.02 -5.18 6.69
CA ALA A 155 28.24 -6.21 7.37
C ALA A 155 26.81 -5.74 7.64
N ASN A 156 26.63 -4.51 8.14
CA ASN A 156 25.32 -3.91 8.37
C ASN A 156 24.53 -3.76 7.06
N PHE A 157 25.18 -3.32 5.98
CA PHE A 157 24.55 -3.19 4.66
C PHE A 157 24.13 -4.56 4.10
N LEU A 158 24.98 -5.57 4.19
CA LEU A 158 24.66 -6.93 3.74
C LEU A 158 23.54 -7.54 4.58
N LEU A 159 23.53 -7.31 5.90
CA LEU A 159 22.44 -7.74 6.76
C LEU A 159 21.10 -7.15 6.28
N ILE A 160 21.04 -5.82 6.11
CA ILE A 160 19.84 -5.14 5.63
C ILE A 160 19.44 -5.63 4.23
N LEU A 161 20.39 -5.78 3.31
CA LEU A 161 20.11 -6.25 1.96
C LEU A 161 19.54 -7.67 1.96
N THR A 162 20.13 -8.59 2.72
CA THR A 162 19.70 -9.99 2.78
C THR A 162 18.30 -10.14 3.35
N THR A 163 17.94 -9.37 4.39
CA THR A 163 16.57 -9.41 4.94
C THR A 163 15.54 -8.93 3.92
N GLN A 164 15.85 -7.88 3.15
CA GLN A 164 14.94 -7.40 2.10
C GLN A 164 14.80 -8.43 0.97
N MET A 165 15.92 -9.01 0.51
CA MET A 165 15.88 -10.02 -0.56
C MET A 165 15.12 -11.28 -0.16
N LEU A 166 15.23 -11.70 1.11
CA LEU A 166 14.48 -12.83 1.65
C LEU A 166 12.96 -12.57 1.60
N GLY A 167 12.52 -11.37 1.98
CA GLY A 167 11.11 -10.96 1.90
C GLY A 167 10.55 -11.02 0.47
N TYR A 168 11.26 -10.43 -0.49
CA TYR A 168 10.84 -10.48 -1.90
C TYR A 168 10.91 -11.90 -2.49
N GLY A 169 11.89 -12.70 -2.09
CA GLY A 169 11.99 -14.10 -2.48
C GLY A 169 10.79 -14.92 -2.02
N MET A 170 10.36 -14.72 -0.76
CA MET A 170 9.19 -15.40 -0.21
C MET A 170 7.89 -14.95 -0.86
N ALA A 171 7.74 -13.66 -1.16
CA ALA A 171 6.61 -13.14 -1.93
C ALA A 171 6.50 -13.81 -3.32
N GLY A 172 7.65 -14.03 -3.98
CA GLY A 172 7.71 -14.74 -5.27
C GLY A 172 7.24 -16.19 -5.20
N VAL A 173 7.58 -16.91 -4.13
CA VAL A 173 7.11 -18.29 -3.89
C VAL A 173 5.62 -18.33 -3.58
N LEU A 174 5.14 -17.41 -2.75
CA LEU A 174 3.75 -17.37 -2.29
C LEU A 174 2.78 -16.79 -3.33
N ARG A 175 3.26 -16.11 -4.38
CA ARG A 175 2.38 -15.51 -5.42
C ARG A 175 1.42 -16.52 -6.06
N ARG A 176 1.84 -17.79 -6.17
CA ARG A 176 1.00 -18.85 -6.76
C ARG A 176 -0.25 -19.14 -5.92
N TYR A 177 -0.14 -18.95 -4.60
CA TYR A 177 -1.22 -19.22 -3.67
C TYR A 177 -1.98 -17.95 -3.27
N LEU A 178 -1.31 -16.79 -3.26
CA LEU A 178 -1.88 -15.53 -2.76
C LEU A 178 -2.35 -14.55 -3.85
N VAL A 179 -1.94 -14.71 -5.11
CA VAL A 179 -2.19 -13.73 -6.18
C VAL A 179 -2.93 -14.33 -7.37
N TYR A 180 -2.51 -15.49 -7.87
CA TYR A 180 -3.15 -16.07 -9.07
C TYR A 180 -4.59 -16.59 -8.85
N PRO A 181 -4.98 -17.16 -7.69
CA PRO A 181 -6.36 -17.60 -7.52
C PRO A 181 -7.32 -16.40 -7.46
N ALA A 182 -8.28 -16.33 -8.40
CA ALA A 182 -9.28 -15.25 -8.48
C ALA A 182 -10.21 -15.17 -7.24
N ALA A 183 -10.26 -16.25 -6.45
CA ALA A 183 -10.96 -16.32 -5.18
C ALA A 183 -10.19 -15.73 -3.98
N MET A 184 -8.90 -15.37 -4.14
CA MET A 184 -8.10 -14.87 -3.04
C MET A 184 -8.43 -13.39 -2.75
N ILE A 185 -8.98 -13.15 -1.56
CA ILE A 185 -9.37 -11.82 -1.08
C ILE A 185 -8.25 -11.27 -0.21
N TRP A 186 -7.93 -9.99 -0.36
CA TRP A 186 -7.05 -9.26 0.57
C TRP A 186 -7.93 -8.43 1.52
N PRO A 187 -8.24 -8.90 2.75
CA PRO A 187 -9.21 -8.28 3.65
C PRO A 187 -8.92 -6.82 3.97
N ALA A 188 -7.64 -6.45 3.99
CA ALA A 188 -7.22 -5.05 4.22
C ALA A 188 -7.72 -4.10 3.11
N ASN A 189 -7.97 -4.63 1.90
CA ASN A 189 -8.36 -3.86 0.73
C ASN A 189 -9.79 -4.18 0.24
N LEU A 190 -10.33 -5.35 0.58
CA LEU A 190 -11.61 -5.87 0.07
C LEU A 190 -12.54 -6.37 1.19
N LYS A 191 -13.85 -6.26 0.95
CA LYS A 191 -14.91 -6.70 1.87
C LYS A 191 -14.98 -8.24 1.96
N VAL A 192 -14.86 -8.80 3.18
CA VAL A 192 -14.71 -10.26 3.40
C VAL A 192 -16.02 -11.01 3.64
N TYR A 193 -16.98 -10.38 4.31
CA TYR A 193 -18.29 -10.98 4.59
C TYR A 193 -19.36 -10.04 4.03
N PRO A 194 -20.10 -10.46 2.99
CA PRO A 194 -21.33 -9.82 2.58
C PRO A 194 -22.56 -10.51 3.22
N ASN A 195 -23.58 -9.72 3.58
CA ASN A 195 -24.88 -10.08 4.17
C ASN A 195 -24.91 -10.55 5.64
N SER A 196 -23.88 -10.27 6.45
CA SER A 196 -23.89 -10.43 7.91
C SER A 196 -23.95 -9.06 8.61
N PHE A 197 -24.27 -9.01 9.91
CA PHE A 197 -24.13 -7.76 10.67
C PHE A 197 -22.68 -7.25 10.68
N LEU A 198 -21.72 -8.17 10.47
CA LEU A 198 -20.30 -7.87 10.29
C LEU A 198 -20.01 -7.09 9.01
N ASP A 199 -20.94 -6.99 8.06
CA ASP A 199 -20.83 -6.11 6.89
C ASP A 199 -20.69 -4.63 7.26
N TYR A 200 -21.27 -4.24 8.39
CA TYR A 200 -21.24 -2.88 8.90
C TYR A 200 -19.99 -2.59 9.74
N VAL A 201 -19.20 -3.62 10.06
CA VAL A 201 -18.01 -3.50 10.89
C VAL A 201 -16.79 -3.82 10.05
N HIS A 202 -15.95 -2.82 9.79
CA HIS A 202 -14.70 -3.03 9.07
C HIS A 202 -13.64 -3.66 9.99
N ILE A 203 -13.77 -4.98 10.25
CA ILE A 203 -12.88 -5.76 11.14
C ILE A 203 -11.40 -5.51 10.87
N PRO A 204 -10.91 -5.46 9.61
CA PRO A 204 -9.49 -5.17 9.34
C PRO A 204 -9.05 -3.79 9.83
N VAL A 205 -9.92 -2.78 9.74
CA VAL A 205 -9.60 -1.43 10.23
C VAL A 205 -9.61 -1.41 11.75
N LEU A 206 -10.55 -2.14 12.37
CA LEU A 206 -10.65 -2.22 13.82
C LEU A 206 -9.44 -2.93 14.43
N LEU A 207 -9.03 -4.07 13.86
CA LEU A 207 -7.84 -4.81 14.28
C LEU A 207 -6.54 -4.05 13.99
N ALA A 208 -6.42 -3.42 12.81
CA ALA A 208 -5.25 -2.60 12.47
C ALA A 208 -5.14 -1.36 13.39
N ALA A 209 -6.27 -0.72 13.70
CA ALA A 209 -6.32 0.38 14.65
C ALA A 209 -5.88 -0.07 16.05
N THR A 210 -6.39 -1.19 16.56
CA THR A 210 -5.97 -1.72 17.86
C THR A 210 -4.52 -2.20 17.89
N GLY A 211 -3.93 -2.57 16.74
CA GLY A 211 -2.52 -2.96 16.63
C GLY A 211 -1.53 -1.80 16.85
N MET A 212 -2.00 -0.55 16.79
CA MET A 212 -1.21 0.66 17.06
C MET A 212 -1.35 1.16 18.51
N MET A 213 -2.02 0.42 19.41
CA MET A 213 -1.97 0.63 20.86
C MET A 213 -0.77 -0.14 21.42
N PRO A 214 0.42 0.46 21.64
CA PRO A 214 0.62 1.52 22.66
C PRO A 214 1.04 2.96 22.24
N PRO A 215 1.59 3.27 21.04
CA PRO A 215 2.10 4.62 20.73
C PRO A 215 1.02 5.67 20.40
N ALA A 216 -0.21 5.28 20.09
CA ALA A 216 -1.29 6.21 19.72
C ALA A 216 -2.16 6.58 20.94
N GLN A 217 -2.29 7.87 21.21
CA GLN A 217 -3.07 8.40 22.33
C GLN A 217 -4.58 8.29 22.06
N ALA A 218 -5.39 8.18 23.12
CA ALA A 218 -6.83 7.94 23.00
C ALA A 218 -7.59 9.00 22.18
N TYR A 219 -7.12 10.25 22.19
CA TYR A 219 -7.74 11.34 21.43
C TYR A 219 -7.51 11.25 19.91
N HIS A 220 -6.50 10.50 19.44
CA HIS A 220 -6.31 10.26 18.00
C HIS A 220 -7.53 9.52 17.42
N TYR A 221 -8.02 8.51 18.13
CA TYR A 221 -9.15 7.70 17.70
C TYR A 221 -10.48 8.44 17.75
N THR A 222 -10.71 9.27 18.78
CA THR A 222 -11.94 10.08 18.85
C THR A 222 -12.01 11.09 17.71
N ASN A 223 -10.88 11.70 17.34
CA ASN A 223 -10.79 12.57 16.17
C ASN A 223 -11.04 11.82 14.85
N TRP A 224 -10.46 10.63 14.68
CA TRP A 224 -10.72 9.80 13.49
C TRP A 224 -12.19 9.41 13.37
N LEU A 225 -12.83 9.01 14.46
CA LEU A 225 -14.26 8.68 14.49
C LEU A 225 -15.12 9.91 14.16
N ALA A 226 -14.79 11.08 14.69
CA ALA A 226 -15.52 12.32 14.41
C ALA A 226 -15.43 12.70 12.92
N VAL A 227 -14.22 12.68 12.34
CA VAL A 227 -14.01 12.96 10.91
C VAL A 227 -14.70 11.89 10.06
N GLY A 228 -14.53 10.61 10.41
CA GLY A 228 -15.20 9.50 9.74
C GLY A 228 -16.71 9.65 9.74
N PHE A 229 -17.32 10.03 10.86
CA PHE A 229 -18.75 10.31 10.95
C PHE A 229 -19.15 11.50 10.07
N LEU A 230 -18.40 12.61 10.09
CA LEU A 230 -18.70 13.78 9.26
C LEU A 230 -18.73 13.42 7.77
N PHE A 231 -17.72 12.69 7.28
CA PHE A 231 -17.62 12.37 5.85
C PHE A 231 -18.52 11.19 5.44
N GLN A 232 -18.56 10.13 6.24
CA GLN A 232 -19.31 8.91 5.88
C GLN A 232 -20.80 8.99 6.21
N PHE A 233 -21.20 9.75 7.23
CA PHE A 233 -22.60 9.95 7.58
C PHE A 233 -23.15 11.24 6.96
N PHE A 234 -22.57 12.41 7.25
CA PHE A 234 -23.14 13.67 6.75
C PHE A 234 -22.87 13.89 5.26
N ALA A 235 -21.61 13.88 4.81
CA ALA A 235 -21.32 14.19 3.41
C ALA A 235 -21.94 13.17 2.45
N ARG A 236 -21.94 11.88 2.81
CA ARG A 236 -22.61 10.83 2.02
C ARG A 236 -24.14 10.97 2.00
N ARG A 237 -24.79 11.42 3.08
CA ARG A 237 -26.25 11.52 3.18
C ARG A 237 -26.81 12.81 2.57
N TYR A 238 -26.13 13.94 2.73
CA TYR A 238 -26.62 15.24 2.28
C TYR A 238 -26.05 15.67 0.92
N HIS A 239 -24.86 15.15 0.52
CA HIS A 239 -24.21 15.49 -0.75
C HIS A 239 -23.59 14.24 -1.44
N PRO A 240 -24.40 13.24 -1.83
CA PRO A 240 -23.91 11.97 -2.37
C PRO A 240 -23.08 12.13 -3.65
N ASP A 241 -23.50 12.99 -4.57
CA ASP A 241 -22.80 13.20 -5.85
C ASP A 241 -21.40 13.80 -5.66
N TRP A 242 -21.27 14.72 -4.69
CA TRP A 242 -19.98 15.30 -4.33
C TRP A 242 -19.10 14.26 -3.65
N HIS A 243 -19.68 13.51 -2.70
CA HIS A 243 -18.96 12.51 -1.94
C HIS A 243 -18.37 11.41 -2.83
N LEU A 244 -19.14 10.88 -3.79
CA LEU A 244 -18.68 9.83 -4.70
C LEU A 244 -17.58 10.30 -5.65
N ARG A 245 -17.57 11.58 -6.03
CA ARG A 245 -16.59 12.14 -6.98
C ARG A 245 -15.29 12.57 -6.31
N PHE A 246 -15.37 13.17 -5.12
CA PHE A 246 -14.25 13.92 -4.55
C PHE A 246 -13.68 13.36 -3.24
N THR A 247 -14.38 12.48 -2.52
CA THR A 247 -13.91 12.04 -1.19
C THR A 247 -12.54 11.39 -1.23
N TYR A 248 -12.27 10.53 -2.21
CA TYR A 248 -10.96 9.90 -2.34
C TYR A 248 -9.86 10.91 -2.71
N ILE A 249 -10.16 11.86 -3.61
CA ILE A 249 -9.22 12.92 -4.00
C ILE A 249 -8.92 13.83 -2.81
N LEU A 250 -9.94 14.16 -2.01
CA LEU A 250 -9.82 14.98 -0.83
C LEU A 250 -9.01 14.28 0.27
N SER A 251 -9.22 12.98 0.49
CA SER A 251 -8.41 12.19 1.41
C SER A 251 -6.94 12.19 0.99
N ALA A 252 -6.66 11.94 -0.29
CA ALA A 252 -5.30 12.00 -0.82
C ALA A 252 -4.67 13.40 -0.69
N ALA A 253 -5.48 14.46 -0.85
CA ALA A 253 -5.03 15.84 -0.64
C ALA A 253 -4.73 16.14 0.83
N PHE A 254 -5.51 15.62 1.78
CA PHE A 254 -5.21 15.76 3.21
C PHE A 254 -3.93 15.02 3.59
N ASP A 255 -3.72 13.79 3.11
CA ASP A 255 -2.49 13.04 3.36
C ASP A 255 -1.25 13.72 2.78
N ALA A 256 -1.37 14.29 1.58
CA ALA A 256 -0.29 15.08 0.99
C ALA A 256 -0.07 16.40 1.74
N GLY A 257 -1.15 17.04 2.18
CA GLY A 257 -1.12 18.30 2.92
C GLY A 257 -0.47 18.14 4.30
N THR A 258 -0.80 17.09 5.04
CA THR A 258 -0.18 16.80 6.33
C THR A 258 1.30 16.51 6.15
N ALA A 259 1.69 15.66 5.19
CA ALA A 259 3.10 15.40 4.89
C ALA A 259 3.89 16.68 4.57
N PHE A 260 3.33 17.57 3.75
CA PHE A 260 3.97 18.85 3.43
C PHE A 260 4.09 19.78 4.65
N MET A 261 3.01 19.94 5.43
CA MET A 261 3.00 20.81 6.62
C MET A 261 3.93 20.30 7.70
N VAL A 262 4.05 18.98 7.82
CA VAL A 262 4.98 18.32 8.73
C VAL A 262 6.43 18.64 8.34
N LEU A 263 6.79 18.46 7.06
CA LEU A 263 8.13 18.82 6.57
C LEU A 263 8.43 20.31 6.79
N LEU A 264 7.46 21.17 6.46
CA LEU A 264 7.59 22.61 6.68
C LEU A 264 7.82 22.94 8.15
N SER A 265 7.01 22.35 9.05
CA SER A 265 7.14 22.54 10.49
C SER A 265 8.51 22.09 10.98
N PHE A 266 8.97 20.91 10.56
CA PHE A 266 10.29 20.40 10.92
C PHE A 266 11.40 21.38 10.54
N PHE A 267 11.42 21.90 9.30
CA PHE A 267 12.44 22.86 8.88
C PHE A 267 12.32 24.19 9.64
N LEU A 268 11.10 24.69 9.88
CA LEU A 268 10.90 25.95 10.61
C LEU A 268 11.36 25.85 12.06
N PHE A 269 10.99 24.80 12.78
CA PHE A 269 11.38 24.62 14.19
C PHE A 269 12.87 24.28 14.34
N THR A 270 13.42 23.42 13.47
CA THR A 270 14.84 23.03 13.51
C THR A 270 15.76 24.19 13.13
N MET A 271 15.41 25.00 12.12
CA MET A 271 16.25 26.15 11.74
C MET A 271 16.19 27.30 12.75
N ARG A 272 15.15 27.35 13.60
CA ARG A 272 14.94 28.43 14.57
C ARG A 272 15.28 28.03 16.00
N ASP A 273 15.71 26.79 16.26
CA ASP A 273 15.84 26.20 17.61
C ASP A 273 14.63 26.55 18.50
N ALA A 274 13.44 26.57 17.88
CA ALA A 274 12.22 26.96 18.56
C ALA A 274 11.58 25.73 19.20
N SER A 275 11.29 25.82 20.49
CA SER A 275 10.50 24.80 21.18
C SER A 275 9.05 24.84 20.70
N MET A 276 8.38 23.69 20.73
CA MET A 276 6.94 23.61 20.49
C MET A 276 6.21 24.53 21.48
N VAL A 277 5.19 25.25 21.01
CA VAL A 277 4.39 26.13 21.87
C VAL A 277 3.58 25.28 22.84
N ASP A 278 3.56 25.62 24.12
CA ASP A 278 2.70 24.95 25.09
C ASP A 278 1.24 25.36 24.88
N TRP A 279 0.43 24.45 24.33
CA TRP A 279 -1.01 24.61 24.20
C TRP A 279 -1.74 23.31 24.53
N TRP A 280 -3.07 23.35 24.53
CA TRP A 280 -3.93 22.23 24.95
C TRP A 280 -3.72 20.91 24.20
N GLY A 281 -3.06 20.89 23.03
CA GLY A 281 -2.72 19.68 22.27
C GLY A 281 -1.25 19.24 22.34
N THR A 282 -0.40 19.93 23.12
CA THR A 282 1.01 19.54 23.38
C THR A 282 1.23 19.25 24.86
N ARG A 283 0.11 19.12 25.59
CA ARG A 283 0.06 18.97 27.04
C ARG A 283 -0.08 17.49 27.38
N ASP A 284 0.96 16.92 27.98
CA ASP A 284 0.98 15.51 28.42
C ASP A 284 0.08 15.24 29.65
N ASP A 285 -0.53 16.30 30.21
CA ASP A 285 -1.39 16.30 31.39
C ASP A 285 -2.89 16.13 31.11
N LEU A 286 -3.28 15.86 29.85
CA LEU A 286 -4.68 15.68 29.45
C LEU A 286 -5.35 14.46 30.12
N CYS A 287 -4.57 13.43 30.51
CA CYS A 287 -5.05 12.27 31.24
C CYS A 287 -3.99 11.77 32.23
N PRO A 288 -4.19 11.91 33.56
CA PRO A 288 -3.23 11.46 34.58
C PRO A 288 -2.90 9.96 34.54
N LEU A 289 -3.78 9.15 33.94
CA LEU A 289 -3.61 7.70 33.79
C LEU A 289 -2.75 7.31 32.58
N GLU A 290 -2.37 8.26 31.72
CA GLU A 290 -1.65 8.01 30.48
C GLU A 290 -0.12 7.98 30.68
N GLY A 291 0.39 8.61 31.74
CA GLY A 291 1.81 8.62 32.12
C GLY A 291 2.20 7.58 33.17
N GLU A 292 1.24 6.87 33.76
CA GLU A 292 1.48 5.84 34.77
C GLU A 292 1.89 4.52 34.08
N PRO A 293 3.05 3.92 34.44
CA PRO A 293 3.46 2.67 33.84
C PRO A 293 2.45 1.55 34.18
N TYR A 294 2.00 0.80 33.16
CA TYR A 294 1.04 -0.32 33.32
C TYR A 294 1.49 -1.40 34.32
N TYR A 295 2.79 -1.44 34.63
CA TYR A 295 3.39 -2.27 35.66
C TYR A 295 4.40 -1.41 36.43
N ALA A 296 4.38 -1.50 37.76
CA ALA A 296 5.40 -0.86 38.59
C ALA A 296 6.77 -1.46 38.23
N VAL A 297 7.65 -0.66 37.64
CA VAL A 297 9.07 -1.03 37.56
C VAL A 297 9.58 -1.05 39.00
N PRO A 298 10.10 -2.18 39.51
CA PRO A 298 10.67 -2.19 40.85
C PRO A 298 11.80 -1.16 40.88
N THR A 299 11.60 -0.09 41.65
CA THR A 299 12.64 0.89 41.91
C THR A 299 13.82 0.18 42.54
N ALA A 300 15.02 0.35 42.00
CA ALA A 300 16.27 -0.22 42.48
C ALA A 300 16.74 0.39 43.84
N GLU A 301 15.81 0.76 44.72
CA GLU A 301 16.08 1.34 46.04
C GLU A 301 15.75 0.32 47.17
N GLY A 302 15.99 -0.97 46.92
CA GLY A 302 15.67 -2.03 47.88
C GLY A 302 16.56 -3.27 47.78
N ALA A 303 17.85 -3.09 47.49
CA ALA A 303 18.89 -4.11 47.65
C ALA A 303 20.04 -3.55 48.49
#